data_AF-A0AAV5UEX8-F1
#
_entry.id   AF-A0AAV5UEX8-F1
#
_cell.length_a   1.000
_cell.length_b   1.000
_cell.length_c   1.000
_cell.angle_alpha   90.00
_cell.angle_beta   90.00
_cell.angle_gamma   90.00
#
_symmetry.space_group_name_H-M   'P 1'
#
loop_
_entity.id
_entity.type
_entity.pdbx_description
1 polymer ?
#
loop_
_entity_poly.entity_id
_entity_poly.type
_entity_poly.pdbx_seq_one_letter_code
_entity_poly.pdbx_strand_id
1 'polypeptide(L)'
;SSDLLRIMEGSERDSHHYESESGEGSYSSPLHSPPRHHPELDGHGSPPSTGGTLSLNKVRQIAATQGEVLPFTPDGNYALAKVSELFVEHLLRETMELHDEIIDYDQLADTIQNDEDLSFLHDFFPSRMTFEEAQRKAMETSHDEEED
;
A
#
# COMPACT_ATOMS: atom_id res chain seq x y z
N SER A 1 -51.46 24.95 -0.82
CA SER A 1 -50.42 24.48 0.12
C SER A 1 -49.33 23.82 -0.72
N SER A 2 -48.50 24.54 -1.46
CA SER A 2 -47.70 25.72 -1.05
C SER A 2 -46.80 25.34 0.12
N ASP A 3 -45.63 24.80 -0.20
CA ASP A 3 -44.35 25.07 0.50
C ASP A 3 -43.25 24.24 -0.17
N LEU A 4 -42.98 24.59 -1.43
CA LEU A 4 -41.83 24.11 -2.21
C LEU A 4 -41.06 25.29 -2.80
N LEU A 5 -41.03 26.44 -2.09
CA LEU A 5 -40.32 27.64 -2.54
C LEU A 5 -40.00 28.59 -1.36
N ARG A 6 -38.92 28.30 -0.65
CA ARG A 6 -38.19 29.19 0.26
C ARG A 6 -36.93 28.41 0.61
N ILE A 7 -35.80 28.60 -0.07
CA ILE A 7 -34.75 29.53 0.35
C ILE A 7 -33.88 29.81 -0.88
N MET A 8 -34.16 30.90 -1.57
CA MET A 8 -33.19 31.69 -2.33
C MET A 8 -33.64 33.14 -2.12
N GLU A 9 -32.89 33.90 -1.31
CA GLU A 9 -32.63 35.35 -1.48
C GLU A 9 -31.91 35.94 -0.26
N GLY A 10 -30.96 36.84 -0.55
CA GLY A 10 -30.09 37.60 0.38
C GLY A 10 -28.64 37.13 0.23
N SER A 11 -27.76 37.68 -0.62
CA SER A 11 -27.51 39.06 -1.05
C SER A 11 -27.35 40.03 0.10
N GLU A 12 -26.12 40.19 0.60
CA GLU A 12 -25.60 41.49 1.02
C GLU A 12 -24.07 41.50 1.04
N ARG A 13 -23.51 42.65 0.65
CA ARG A 13 -22.09 42.93 0.39
C ARG A 13 -21.52 43.66 1.60
N ASP A 14 -20.30 43.36 2.00
CA ASP A 14 -19.42 44.23 2.81
C ASP A 14 -17.98 43.68 2.63
N SER A 15 -16.98 44.30 1.98
CA SER A 15 -16.53 45.70 1.83
C SER A 15 -15.97 46.35 3.10
N HIS A 16 -14.87 45.80 3.64
CA HIS A 16 -13.94 46.54 4.51
C HIS A 16 -12.55 46.54 3.86
N HIS A 17 -12.22 47.61 3.13
CA HIS A 17 -11.50 48.81 3.58
C HIS A 17 -10.02 48.51 3.88
N TYR A 18 -9.20 48.73 2.85
CA TYR A 18 -7.74 48.83 2.95
C TYR A 18 -7.40 50.20 3.52
N GLU A 19 -6.90 50.25 4.75
CA GLU A 19 -6.13 51.41 5.20
C GLU A 19 -4.67 51.20 4.79
N SER A 20 -4.20 52.11 3.93
CA SER A 20 -2.80 52.29 3.57
C SER A 20 -2.21 53.31 4.53
N GLU A 21 -1.30 52.91 5.40
CA GLU A 21 -0.37 53.83 6.05
C GLU A 21 1.03 53.62 5.51
N SER A 22 1.46 54.59 4.70
CA SER A 22 2.83 54.83 4.26
C SER A 22 3.64 55.42 5.41
N GLY A 23 4.77 54.80 5.76
CA GLY A 23 5.69 55.33 6.76
C GLY A 23 7.07 54.69 6.65
N GLU A 24 8.03 55.48 6.23
CA GLU A 24 9.41 55.19 5.83
C GLU A 24 10.27 54.52 6.93
N GLY A 25 11.26 53.69 6.54
CA GLY A 25 12.34 53.35 7.48
C GLY A 25 13.21 52.13 7.17
N SER A 26 14.28 52.37 6.40
CA SER A 26 15.63 51.80 6.56
C SER A 26 15.87 50.27 6.55
N TYR A 27 16.63 49.84 5.54
CA TYR A 27 17.27 48.53 5.45
C TYR A 27 18.28 48.30 6.58
N SER A 28 18.12 47.23 7.34
CA SER A 28 19.22 46.54 8.02
C SER A 28 18.84 45.10 8.34
N SER A 29 19.43 44.16 7.60
CA SER A 29 19.50 42.77 8.00
C SER A 29 20.55 42.60 9.09
N PRO A 30 20.25 41.83 10.14
CA PRO A 30 21.28 41.00 10.76
C PRO A 30 20.88 39.52 10.73
N LEU A 31 21.87 38.68 10.44
CA LEU A 31 21.82 37.23 10.45
C LEU A 31 21.23 36.69 11.77
N HIS A 32 20.24 35.80 11.66
CA HIS A 32 20.05 34.70 12.61
C HIS A 32 19.39 33.52 11.90
N SER A 33 20.21 32.55 11.51
CA SER A 33 19.74 31.23 11.10
C SER A 33 19.15 30.52 12.32
N PRO A 34 17.97 29.87 12.23
CA PRO A 34 17.50 29.01 13.30
C PRO A 34 18.41 27.77 13.42
N PRO A 35 18.66 27.26 14.63
CA PRO A 35 19.56 26.14 14.85
C PRO A 35 18.98 24.86 14.22
N ARG A 36 19.78 24.20 13.38
CA ARG A 36 19.48 22.86 12.90
C ARG A 36 19.56 21.90 14.08
N HIS A 37 18.41 21.40 14.54
CA HIS A 37 18.37 20.20 15.37
C HIS A 37 18.86 19.02 14.53
N HIS A 38 20.12 18.65 14.73
CA HIS A 38 20.61 17.31 14.45
C HIS A 38 19.98 16.37 15.48
N PRO A 39 19.28 15.30 15.09
CA PRO A 39 19.07 14.19 16.00
C PRO A 39 20.41 13.45 16.13
N GLU A 40 20.96 13.58 17.33
CA GLU A 40 22.07 12.80 17.88
C GLU A 40 21.68 11.30 17.80
N LEU A 41 22.52 10.51 17.13
CA LEU A 41 22.38 9.05 17.04
C LEU A 41 22.99 8.43 18.28
N ASP A 42 22.21 8.33 19.36
CA ASP A 42 22.56 7.49 20.49
C ASP A 42 21.35 6.65 20.90
N GLY A 43 21.52 5.34 20.81
CA GLY A 43 20.53 4.37 21.27
C GLY A 43 20.68 3.06 20.55
N HIS A 44 21.35 2.11 21.21
CA HIS A 44 21.21 0.68 20.94
C HIS A 44 19.73 0.28 21.03
N GLY A 45 18.99 0.50 19.96
CA GLY A 45 17.75 -0.19 19.70
C GLY A 45 18.13 -1.60 19.28
N SER A 46 17.97 -2.58 20.18
CA SER A 46 17.56 -3.89 19.69
C SER A 46 16.47 -3.66 18.65
N PRO A 47 16.53 -4.30 17.46
CA PRO A 47 15.44 -4.17 16.52
C PRO A 47 14.17 -4.46 17.32
N PRO A 48 13.14 -3.59 17.26
CA PRO A 48 11.90 -3.92 17.91
C PRO A 48 11.57 -5.32 17.44
N SER A 49 11.24 -6.22 18.36
CA SER A 49 10.60 -7.47 18.01
C SER A 49 9.25 -7.08 17.39
N THR A 50 9.29 -6.66 16.13
CA THR A 50 8.13 -6.42 15.28
C THR A 50 7.71 -7.78 14.79
N GLY A 51 7.33 -8.65 15.73
CA GLY A 51 6.40 -9.72 15.45
C GLY A 51 5.08 -9.04 15.12
N GLY A 52 4.95 -8.57 13.88
CA GLY A 52 3.74 -7.95 13.38
C GLY A 52 2.65 -9.00 13.33
N THR A 53 1.96 -9.23 14.45
CA THR A 53 0.91 -10.24 14.50
C THR A 53 -0.22 -9.84 13.56
N LEU A 54 -0.60 -10.75 12.66
CA LEU A 54 -1.75 -10.54 11.80
C LEU A 54 -3.01 -10.29 12.66
N SER A 55 -3.78 -9.27 12.31
CA SER A 55 -5.01 -8.98 13.04
C SER A 55 -6.02 -10.11 12.86
N LEU A 56 -6.36 -10.79 13.95
CA LEU A 56 -7.34 -11.87 13.96
C LEU A 56 -8.69 -11.50 13.34
N ASN A 57 -9.09 -10.22 13.41
CA ASN A 57 -10.31 -9.74 12.78
C ASN A 57 -10.18 -9.67 11.25
N LYS A 58 -9.05 -9.13 10.76
CA LYS A 58 -8.77 -9.07 9.31
C LYS A 58 -8.64 -10.46 8.70
N VAL A 59 -7.94 -11.37 9.37
CA VAL A 59 -7.79 -12.76 8.93
C VAL A 59 -9.16 -13.43 8.78
N ARG A 60 -10.03 -13.29 9.79
CA ARG A 60 -11.40 -13.81 9.74
C ARG A 60 -12.20 -13.23 8.58
N GLN A 61 -12.13 -11.91 8.39
CA GLN A 61 -12.87 -11.22 7.32
C GLN A 61 -12.45 -11.72 5.94
N ILE A 62 -11.14 -11.82 5.68
CA ILE A 62 -10.58 -12.31 4.42
C ILE A 62 -10.97 -13.77 4.20
N ALA A 63 -10.85 -14.62 5.22
CA ALA A 63 -11.19 -16.02 5.06
C ALA A 63 -12.69 -16.22 4.76
N ALA A 64 -13.56 -15.40 5.35
CA ALA A 64 -14.99 -15.44 5.10
C ALA A 64 -15.39 -15.00 3.67
N THR A 65 -14.53 -14.30 2.91
CA THR A 65 -14.87 -13.88 1.54
C THR A 65 -14.85 -15.04 0.53
N GLN A 66 -14.24 -16.18 0.86
CA GLN A 66 -14.13 -17.33 -0.04
C GLN A 66 -15.30 -18.34 0.04
N GLY A 67 -16.42 -17.96 0.67
CA GLY A 67 -17.74 -18.54 0.36
C GLY A 67 -18.18 -19.78 1.14
N GLU A 68 -17.30 -20.54 1.80
CA GLU A 68 -17.70 -21.76 2.53
C GLU A 68 -16.99 -21.98 3.86
N VAL A 69 -16.72 -20.92 4.63
CA VAL A 69 -16.11 -21.16 5.94
C VAL A 69 -17.15 -21.48 6.99
N LEU A 70 -17.12 -22.72 7.48
CA LEU A 70 -17.72 -23.10 8.76
C LEU A 70 -17.37 -22.06 9.85
N PRO A 71 -18.24 -21.81 10.83
CA PRO A 71 -17.97 -20.80 11.86
C PRO A 71 -16.62 -21.06 12.54
N PHE A 72 -15.69 -20.11 12.39
CA PHE A 72 -14.37 -20.19 13.00
C PHE A 72 -14.48 -20.22 14.53
N THR A 73 -13.93 -21.26 15.14
CA THR A 73 -13.64 -21.23 16.58
C THR A 73 -12.56 -20.17 16.85
N PRO A 74 -12.50 -19.58 18.05
CA PRO A 74 -11.43 -18.64 18.42
C PRO A 74 -10.04 -19.22 18.17
N ASP A 75 -9.83 -20.49 18.52
CA ASP A 75 -8.56 -21.20 18.33
C ASP A 75 -8.26 -21.43 16.85
N GLY A 76 -9.27 -21.77 16.03
CA GLY A 76 -9.10 -21.93 14.59
C GLY A 76 -8.71 -20.62 13.90
N ASN A 77 -9.29 -19.50 14.32
CA ASN A 77 -8.94 -18.18 13.81
C ASN A 77 -7.51 -17.77 14.21
N TYR A 78 -7.09 -18.10 15.42
CA TYR A 78 -5.72 -17.88 15.88
C TYR A 78 -4.72 -18.75 15.11
N ALA A 79 -5.03 -20.04 14.94
CA ALA A 79 -4.20 -20.97 14.17
C ALA A 79 -4.03 -20.49 12.72
N LEU A 80 -5.12 -20.07 12.07
CA LEU A 80 -5.07 -19.52 10.71
C LEU A 80 -4.15 -18.29 10.64
N ALA A 81 -4.28 -17.36 11.59
CA ALA A 81 -3.41 -16.19 11.64
C ALA A 81 -1.92 -16.56 11.82
N LYS A 82 -1.61 -17.54 12.67
CA LYS A 82 -0.23 -18.01 12.86
C LYS A 82 0.30 -18.73 11.63
N VAL A 83 -0.50 -19.56 10.96
CA VAL A 83 -0.11 -20.22 9.72
C VAL A 83 0.17 -19.20 8.63
N SER A 84 -0.67 -18.19 8.47
CA SER A 84 -0.45 -17.11 7.50
C SER A 84 0.85 -16.33 7.77
N GLU A 85 1.18 -16.07 9.03
CA GLU A 85 2.44 -15.43 9.41
C GLU A 85 3.65 -16.31 9.07
N LEU A 86 3.59 -17.60 9.44
CA LEU A 86 4.66 -18.57 9.14
C LEU A 86 4.83 -18.81 7.64
N PHE A 87 3.73 -18.81 6.88
CA PHE A 87 3.75 -18.94 5.43
C PHE A 87 4.50 -17.79 4.77
N VAL A 88 4.21 -16.54 5.16
CA VAL A 88 4.91 -15.36 4.63
C VAL A 88 6.40 -15.40 4.99
N GLU A 89 6.74 -15.78 6.23
CA GLU A 89 8.15 -15.92 6.64
C GLU A 89 8.88 -17.01 5.84
N HIS A 90 8.24 -18.16 5.65
CA HIS A 90 8.78 -19.27 4.90
C HIS A 90 9.02 -18.90 3.43
N LEU A 91 8.02 -18.30 2.79
CA LEU A 91 8.11 -17.85 1.40
C LEU A 91 9.27 -16.87 1.20
N LEU A 92 9.40 -15.87 2.08
CA LEU A 92 10.50 -14.92 2.01
C LEU A 92 11.86 -15.60 2.21
N ARG A 93 11.94 -16.57 3.13
CA ARG A 93 13.18 -17.34 3.33
C ARG A 93 13.57 -18.13 2.09
N GLU A 94 12.62 -18.80 1.44
CA GLU A 94 12.89 -19.55 0.21
C GLU A 94 13.35 -18.62 -0.92
N THR A 95 12.71 -17.47 -1.08
CA THR A 95 13.18 -16.46 -2.04
C THR A 95 14.60 -15.99 -1.72
N MET A 96 14.96 -15.78 -0.45
CA MET A 96 16.34 -15.41 -0.07
C MET A 96 17.36 -16.54 -0.25
N GLU A 97 16.95 -17.80 -0.23
CA GLU A 97 17.85 -18.94 -0.49
C GLU A 97 18.18 -19.08 -1.99
N LEU A 98 17.27 -18.64 -2.86
CA LEU A 98 17.42 -18.68 -4.31
C LEU A 98 18.07 -17.41 -4.89
N HIS A 99 17.98 -16.28 -4.18
CA HIS A 99 18.41 -14.97 -4.67
C HIS A 99 19.37 -14.27 -3.68
N ASP A 100 19.86 -13.08 -4.03
CA ASP A 100 20.74 -12.28 -3.16
C ASP A 100 20.02 -11.71 -1.92
N GLU A 101 20.77 -11.05 -1.02
CA GLU A 101 20.24 -10.57 0.28
C GLU A 101 19.05 -9.59 0.22
N ILE A 102 18.77 -8.98 -0.94
CA ILE A 102 17.68 -8.02 -1.10
C ILE A 102 16.61 -8.66 -1.99
N ILE A 103 15.44 -8.92 -1.40
CA ILE A 103 14.25 -9.40 -2.12
C ILE A 103 13.52 -8.24 -2.78
N ASP A 104 13.39 -8.29 -4.10
CA ASP A 104 12.48 -7.46 -4.88
C ASP A 104 11.28 -8.24 -5.42
N TYR A 105 10.39 -7.55 -6.13
CA TYR A 105 9.20 -8.17 -6.71
C TYR A 105 9.55 -9.23 -7.75
N ASP A 106 10.57 -9.01 -8.57
CA ASP A 106 10.87 -9.88 -9.71
C ASP A 106 11.42 -11.23 -9.21
N GLN A 107 12.24 -11.21 -8.16
CA GLN A 107 12.71 -12.42 -7.47
C GLN A 107 11.58 -13.18 -6.76
N LEU A 108 10.69 -12.47 -6.07
CA LEU A 108 9.54 -13.11 -5.42
C LEU A 108 8.59 -13.72 -6.44
N ALA A 109 8.30 -13.02 -7.53
CA ALA A 109 7.48 -13.52 -8.61
C ALA A 109 8.14 -14.74 -9.29
N ASP A 110 9.45 -14.71 -9.53
CA ASP A 110 10.19 -15.85 -10.09
C ASP A 110 10.14 -17.07 -9.17
N THR A 111 10.34 -16.89 -7.86
CA THR A 111 10.20 -17.97 -6.87
C THR A 111 8.80 -18.60 -6.93
N ILE A 112 7.74 -17.77 -6.91
CA ILE A 112 6.35 -18.24 -6.93
C ILE A 112 6.00 -18.95 -8.24
N GLN A 113 6.40 -18.40 -9.38
CA GLN A 113 6.02 -18.92 -10.70
C GLN A 113 6.72 -20.24 -11.04
N ASN A 114 7.89 -20.50 -10.46
CA ASN A 114 8.65 -21.73 -10.67
C ASN A 114 8.32 -22.85 -9.68
N ASP A 115 7.48 -22.59 -8.66
CA ASP A 115 7.04 -23.57 -7.67
C ASP A 115 5.59 -24.01 -7.90
N GLU A 116 5.38 -25.32 -8.10
CA GLU A 116 4.06 -25.92 -8.31
C GLU A 116 3.19 -25.87 -7.05
N ASP A 117 3.80 -25.97 -5.86
CA ASP A 117 3.09 -25.89 -4.58
C ASP A 117 2.54 -24.47 -4.31
N LEU A 118 3.10 -23.47 -5.00
CA LEU A 118 2.68 -22.07 -4.96
C LEU A 118 1.78 -21.66 -6.14
N SER A 119 1.29 -22.62 -6.95
CA SER A 119 0.41 -22.36 -8.10
C SER A 119 -0.83 -21.52 -7.79
N PHE A 120 -1.38 -21.62 -6.57
CA PHE A 120 -2.51 -20.80 -6.12
C PHE A 120 -2.19 -19.29 -6.03
N LEU A 121 -0.92 -18.91 -6.06
CA LEU A 121 -0.45 -17.52 -6.05
C LEU A 121 -0.12 -16.98 -7.45
N HIS A 122 -0.11 -17.80 -8.49
CA HIS A 122 0.37 -17.41 -9.83
C HIS A 122 -0.39 -16.21 -10.41
N ASP A 123 -1.71 -16.15 -10.18
CA ASP A 123 -2.56 -15.04 -10.64
C ASP A 123 -2.30 -13.72 -9.88
N PHE A 124 -1.75 -13.82 -8.66
CA PHE A 124 -1.49 -12.65 -7.80
C PHE A 124 -0.07 -12.10 -7.97
N PHE A 125 0.87 -12.93 -8.39
CA PHE A 125 2.28 -12.57 -8.58
C PHE A 125 2.77 -12.90 -9.99
N PRO A 126 2.19 -12.29 -11.04
CA PRO A 126 2.64 -12.51 -12.40
C PRO A 126 4.07 -11.98 -12.59
N SER A 127 4.90 -12.71 -13.34
CA SER A 127 6.20 -12.21 -13.79
C SER A 127 6.01 -10.92 -14.59
N ARG A 128 6.84 -9.91 -14.33
CA ARG A 128 6.84 -8.71 -15.16
C ARG A 128 7.26 -9.07 -16.58
N MET A 129 6.58 -8.47 -17.55
CA MET A 129 6.96 -8.54 -18.95
C MET A 129 7.21 -7.13 -19.46
N THR A 130 8.12 -7.04 -20.42
CA THR A 130 8.35 -5.81 -21.16
C THR A 130 7.16 -5.48 -22.05
N PHE A 131 7.04 -4.22 -22.45
CA PHE A 131 5.98 -3.79 -23.38
C PHE A 131 6.04 -4.54 -24.71
N GLU A 132 7.25 -4.82 -25.21
CA GLU A 132 7.46 -5.57 -26.45
C GLU A 132 6.95 -7.01 -26.34
N GLU A 133 7.23 -7.68 -25.21
CA GLU A 133 6.71 -9.03 -24.93
C GLU A 133 5.19 -9.06 -24.79
N ALA A 134 4.61 -8.05 -24.13
CA ALA A 134 3.16 -7.91 -24.00
C ALA A 134 2.50 -7.70 -25.37
N GLN A 135 3.08 -6.85 -26.22
CA GLN A 135 2.60 -6.61 -27.58
C GLN A 135 2.66 -7.89 -28.42
N ARG A 136 3.77 -8.64 -28.35
CA ARG A 136 3.92 -9.91 -29.04
C ARG A 136 2.89 -10.95 -28.58
N LYS A 137 2.73 -11.13 -27.25
CA LYS A 137 1.70 -12.04 -26.70
C LYS A 137 0.30 -11.66 -27.17
N ALA A 138 -0.04 -10.37 -27.18
CA ALA A 138 -1.35 -9.91 -27.64
C ALA A 138 -1.60 -10.18 -29.14
N MET A 139 -0.56 -10.09 -29.97
CA MET A 139 -0.63 -10.43 -31.39
C MET A 139 -0.77 -11.95 -31.60
N GLU A 140 -0.05 -12.76 -30.81
CA GLU A 140 -0.16 -14.23 -30.82
C GLU A 140 -1.58 -14.68 -30.43
N THR A 141 -2.17 -14.13 -29.36
CA THR A 141 -3.53 -14.47 -28.93
C THR A 141 -4.62 -14.07 -29.92
N SER A 142 -4.35 -13.12 -30.82
CA SER A 142 -5.30 -12.72 -31.87
C SER A 142 -5.30 -13.62 -33.10
N HIS A 143 -4.33 -14.53 -33.21
CA HIS A 143 -4.20 -15.46 -34.35
C HIS A 143 -4.84 -16.82 -34.10
N ASP A 144 -5.13 -17.16 -32.83
CA ASP A 144 -5.74 -18.44 -32.44
C ASP A 144 -7.29 -18.42 -32.43
N GLU A 145 -7.93 -17.28 -32.74
CA GLU A 145 -9.41 -17.16 -32.80
C GLU A 145 -10.00 -17.28 -34.23
N GLU A 146 -9.19 -17.55 -35.26
CA GLU A 146 -9.65 -17.66 -36.67
C GLU A 146 -9.64 -19.08 -37.27
N GLU A 147 -9.37 -20.14 -36.48
CA GLU A 147 -9.55 -21.54 -36.88
C GLU A 147 -10.65 -22.25 -36.04
N ASP A 148 -11.92 -21.98 -36.35
CA ASP A 148 -13.06 -22.90 -36.07
C ASP A 148 -14.23 -22.67 -37.06
#